data_AF-A0A3D0TSR3-F1
#
_entry.id   AF-A0A3D0TSR3-F1
#
_cell.length_a   1.000
_cell.length_b   1.000
_cell.length_c   1.000
_cell.angle_alpha   90.00
_cell.angle_beta   90.00
_cell.angle_gamma   90.00
#
_symmetry.space_group_name_H-M   'P 1'
#
loop_
_entity.id
_entity.type
_entity.pdbx_description
1 polymer ?
#
loop_
_entity_poly.entity_id
_entity_poly.type
_entity_poly.pdbx_seq_one_letter_code
_entity_poly.pdbx_strand_id
1 'polypeptide(L)'
;VSDVEEAGTVTITPSGVPRVGDRLTAALDDPDGGVRGTTWRWSSKPAGGGYTDIAAGTGASYTVRPVDAGKVLRATAAYDDGEGTGKTAGGSANAVPANTAPTVAGDAEPPEFAEGGSGVVADYTATDDTTAVGDLEWSLGGGDA
;
A
#
# COMPACT_ATOMS: atom_id res chain seq x y z
N VAL A 1 45.51 -1.20 6.60
CA VAL A 1 44.29 -1.17 5.80
C VAL A 1 43.67 0.18 6.07
N SER A 2 43.48 1.02 5.05
CA SER A 2 42.60 2.18 5.18
C SER A 2 41.18 1.65 5.10
N ASP A 3 40.38 1.97 6.09
CA ASP A 3 38.93 1.79 6.00
C ASP A 3 38.43 2.61 4.81
N VAL A 4 37.50 2.06 4.03
CA VAL A 4 36.89 2.75 2.89
C VAL A 4 35.43 2.95 3.24
N GLU A 5 34.96 4.18 3.15
CA GLU A 5 33.55 4.55 3.31
C GLU A 5 32.58 3.67 2.49
N GLU A 6 31.54 3.16 3.15
CA GLU A 6 30.52 2.29 2.58
C GLU A 6 29.08 2.77 2.86
N ALA A 7 28.26 2.84 1.80
CA ALA A 7 26.90 3.33 1.94
C ALA A 7 25.99 2.37 2.71
N GLY A 8 25.20 2.92 3.62
CA GLY A 8 24.16 2.18 4.33
C GLY A 8 23.05 1.66 3.44
N THR A 9 22.40 0.60 3.93
CA THR A 9 21.32 -0.10 3.24
C THR A 9 20.03 -0.04 4.05
N VAL A 10 18.93 0.32 3.40
CA VAL A 10 17.60 0.33 4.01
C VAL A 10 16.81 -0.90 3.57
N THR A 11 16.37 -1.70 4.54
CA THR A 11 15.46 -2.83 4.32
C THR A 11 14.06 -2.48 4.80
N ILE A 12 13.04 -2.77 4.00
CA ILE A 12 11.63 -2.60 4.38
C ILE A 12 11.00 -3.96 4.64
N THR A 13 10.31 -4.07 5.77
CA THR A 13 9.57 -5.26 6.20
C THR A 13 8.07 -4.95 6.37
N PRO A 14 7.18 -5.87 5.98
CA PRO A 14 7.42 -7.11 5.23
C PRO A 14 7.93 -6.86 3.79
N SER A 15 8.68 -7.80 3.22
CA SER A 15 9.26 -7.72 1.87
C SER A 15 8.27 -8.08 0.75
N GLY A 16 7.04 -8.47 1.11
CA GLY A 16 5.98 -8.84 0.17
C GLY A 16 5.34 -7.64 -0.53
N VAL A 17 4.27 -7.90 -1.28
CA VAL A 17 3.43 -6.85 -1.87
C VAL A 17 2.60 -6.21 -0.76
N PRO A 18 2.80 -4.91 -0.45
CA PRO A 18 2.03 -4.23 0.58
C PRO A 18 0.58 -4.00 0.15
N ARG A 19 -0.35 -4.06 1.10
CA ARG A 19 -1.76 -3.73 0.95
C ARG A 19 -2.11 -2.49 1.76
N VAL A 20 -3.23 -1.85 1.44
CA VAL A 20 -3.75 -0.76 2.25
C VAL A 20 -4.02 -1.27 3.67
N GLY A 21 -3.56 -0.52 4.68
CA GLY A 21 -3.64 -0.90 6.09
C GLY A 21 -2.42 -1.65 6.62
N ASP A 22 -1.54 -2.19 5.76
CA ASP A 22 -0.31 -2.85 6.20
C ASP A 22 0.63 -1.86 6.88
N ARG A 23 1.33 -2.32 7.93
CA ARG A 23 2.41 -1.57 8.56
C ARG A 23 3.75 -1.97 7.98
N LEU A 24 4.37 -1.06 7.25
CA LEU A 24 5.75 -1.19 6.79
C LEU A 24 6.70 -0.66 7.85
N THR A 25 7.86 -1.32 8.03
CA THR A 25 8.93 -0.90 8.92
C THR A 25 10.26 -0.92 8.20
N ALA A 26 10.93 0.22 8.17
CA ALA A 26 12.26 0.40 7.61
C ALA A 26 13.33 0.21 8.70
N ALA A 27 14.42 -0.46 8.33
CA ALA A 27 15.62 -0.61 9.14
C ALA A 27 16.83 -0.18 8.31
N LEU A 28 17.79 0.47 8.96
CA LEU A 28 19.06 0.90 8.38
C LEU A 28 20.17 0.02 8.96
N ASP A 29 21.04 -0.48 8.08
CA ASP A 29 22.29 -1.14 8.42
C ASP A 29 23.42 -0.46 7.64
N ASP A 30 24.58 -0.27 8.26
CA ASP A 30 25.71 0.44 7.67
C ASP A 30 27.02 -0.27 8.06
N PRO A 31 27.87 -0.66 7.09
CA PRO A 31 29.11 -1.40 7.36
C PRO A 31 30.14 -0.65 8.21
N ASP A 32 30.19 0.67 8.12
CA ASP A 32 31.13 1.52 8.87
C ASP A 32 30.74 1.61 10.36
N GLY A 33 29.54 1.14 10.72
CA GLY A 33 29.03 1.13 12.07
C GLY A 33 28.84 2.55 12.62
N GLY A 34 28.75 2.69 13.96
CA GLY A 34 28.63 4.02 14.58
C GLY A 34 27.35 4.80 14.21
N VAL A 35 26.34 4.13 13.64
CA VAL A 35 25.10 4.74 13.16
C VAL A 35 24.39 5.49 14.29
N ARG A 36 24.12 6.77 14.05
CA ARG A 36 23.49 7.69 15.01
C ARG A 36 22.65 8.74 14.31
N GLY A 37 21.74 9.36 15.05
CA GLY A 37 20.93 10.48 14.55
C GLY A 37 19.95 10.12 13.43
N THR A 38 19.61 8.84 13.25
CA THR A 38 18.78 8.39 12.13
C THR A 38 17.40 9.04 12.14
N THR A 39 17.07 9.73 11.06
CA THR A 39 15.74 10.28 10.77
C THR A 39 15.17 9.64 9.52
N TRP A 40 13.84 9.55 9.45
CA TRP A 40 13.14 8.86 8.37
C TRP A 40 12.22 9.79 7.59
N ARG A 41 12.16 9.58 6.27
CA ARG A 41 11.17 10.17 5.39
C ARG A 41 10.61 9.11 4.45
N TRP A 42 9.30 8.93 4.47
CA TRP A 42 8.59 8.15 3.47
C TRP A 42 8.18 9.03 2.31
N SER A 43 8.27 8.48 1.10
CA SER A 43 7.84 9.09 -0.14
C SER A 43 7.11 8.07 -0.99
N SER A 44 6.21 8.53 -1.86
CA SER A 44 5.49 7.69 -2.82
C SER A 44 5.69 8.19 -4.24
N LYS A 45 5.63 7.30 -5.23
CA LYS A 45 5.58 7.67 -6.65
C LYS A 45 4.49 6.89 -7.39
N PRO A 46 3.72 7.54 -8.28
CA PRO A 46 2.85 6.83 -9.21
C PRO A 46 3.66 6.20 -10.36
N ALA A 47 3.03 5.35 -11.16
CA ALA A 47 3.61 4.84 -12.40
C ALA A 47 3.96 6.01 -13.34
N GLY A 48 5.24 6.11 -13.73
CA GLY A 48 5.75 7.17 -14.60
C GLY A 48 6.03 8.52 -13.92
N GLY A 49 5.84 8.63 -12.60
CA GLY A 49 6.12 9.84 -11.83
C GLY A 49 7.39 9.78 -10.98
N GLY A 50 7.73 10.93 -10.38
CA GLY A 50 8.78 11.04 -9.37
C GLY A 50 8.28 10.74 -7.95
N TYR A 51 9.21 10.59 -7.02
CA TYR A 51 8.86 10.47 -5.60
C TYR A 51 8.42 11.82 -5.03
N THR A 52 7.34 11.80 -4.26
CA THR A 52 6.84 12.93 -3.48
C THR A 52 6.75 12.52 -2.02
N ASP A 53 7.19 13.42 -1.13
CA ASP A 53 7.21 13.17 0.29
C ASP A 53 5.80 12.99 0.87
N ILE A 54 5.70 12.04 1.78
CA ILE A 54 4.50 11.80 2.56
C ILE A 54 4.63 12.58 3.87
N ALA A 55 3.78 13.59 4.06
CA ALA A 55 3.84 14.47 5.23
C ALA A 55 3.81 13.71 6.58
N ALA A 56 2.96 12.68 6.68
CA ALA A 56 2.84 11.82 7.87
C ALA A 56 3.95 10.77 8.00
N GLY A 57 4.82 10.63 6.99
CA GLY A 57 5.82 9.59 6.88
C GLY A 57 7.16 9.98 7.48
N THR A 58 7.20 10.35 8.77
CA THR A 58 8.43 10.79 9.47
C THR A 58 9.08 9.71 10.33
N GLY A 59 8.42 8.58 10.52
CA GLY A 59 8.89 7.48 11.36
C GLY A 59 9.55 6.35 10.57
N ALA A 60 10.27 5.47 11.27
CA ALA A 60 10.76 4.22 10.71
C ALA A 60 9.62 3.29 10.25
N SER A 61 8.44 3.41 10.88
CA SER A 61 7.23 2.71 10.43
C SER A 61 6.28 3.65 9.67
N TYR A 62 5.57 3.09 8.70
CA TYR A 62 4.50 3.74 7.97
C TYR A 62 3.37 2.76 7.69
N THR A 63 2.13 3.18 7.97
CA THR A 63 0.94 2.42 7.59
C THR A 63 0.50 2.83 6.20
N VAL A 64 0.36 1.87 5.29
CA VAL A 64 -0.07 2.10 3.91
C VAL A 64 -1.49 2.65 3.93
N ARG A 65 -1.72 3.76 3.23
CA ARG A 65 -3.02 4.45 3.18
C ARG A 65 -3.71 4.21 1.83
N PRO A 66 -5.03 4.39 1.73
CA PRO A 66 -5.75 4.25 0.45
C PRO A 66 -5.16 5.10 -0.69
N VAL A 67 -4.68 6.30 -0.37
CA VAL A 67 -4.04 7.20 -1.35
C VAL A 67 -2.71 6.66 -1.92
N ASP A 68 -2.14 5.63 -1.31
CA ASP A 68 -0.90 4.98 -1.78
C ASP A 68 -1.18 3.86 -2.78
N ALA A 69 -2.44 3.45 -2.98
CA ALA A 69 -2.81 2.44 -3.97
C ALA A 69 -2.32 2.82 -5.37
N GLY A 70 -1.70 1.85 -6.07
CA GLY A 70 -1.07 2.05 -7.36
C GLY A 70 0.28 2.78 -7.32
N LYS A 71 0.85 3.05 -6.14
CA LYS A 71 2.13 3.75 -5.96
C LYS A 71 3.21 2.84 -5.37
N VAL A 72 4.47 3.21 -5.60
CA VAL A 72 5.63 2.61 -4.92
C VAL A 72 6.00 3.47 -3.71
N LEU A 73 6.15 2.83 -2.55
CA LEU A 73 6.60 3.48 -1.32
C LEU A 73 8.12 3.34 -1.16
N ARG A 74 8.77 4.40 -0.69
CA ARG A 74 10.20 4.43 -0.38
C ARG A 74 10.44 5.09 0.97
N ALA A 75 11.24 4.44 1.80
CA ALA A 75 11.78 5.01 3.03
C ALA A 75 13.21 5.49 2.76
N THR A 76 13.50 6.73 3.16
CA THR A 76 14.84 7.31 3.13
C THR A 76 15.28 7.59 4.56
N ALA A 77 16.44 7.07 4.93
CA ALA A 77 17.14 7.40 6.16
C ALA A 77 18.14 8.54 5.91
N ALA A 78 18.21 9.49 6.83
CA ALA A 78 19.33 10.42 6.95
C ALA A 78 19.99 10.19 8.31
N TYR A 79 21.31 10.02 8.33
CA TYR A 79 22.06 9.55 9.50
C TYR A 79 23.53 10.00 9.46
N ASP A 80 24.22 9.78 10.58
CA ASP A 80 25.68 9.86 10.68
C ASP A 80 26.21 8.48 11.05
N ASP A 81 27.45 8.16 10.70
CA ASP A 81 28.10 6.87 10.96
C ASP A 81 29.53 7.04 11.51
N GLY A 82 30.34 5.98 11.42
CA GLY A 82 31.73 5.94 11.85
C GLY A 82 32.64 6.90 11.08
N GLU A 83 32.33 7.13 9.80
CA GLU A 83 33.17 7.88 8.87
C GLU A 83 32.72 9.35 8.68
N GLY A 84 31.49 9.70 9.08
CA GLY A 84 31.10 11.11 9.09
C GLY A 84 29.61 11.38 9.28
N THR A 85 29.23 12.58 8.85
CA THR A 85 27.86 13.11 8.99
C THR A 85 27.20 13.33 7.64
N GLY A 86 25.86 13.36 7.61
CA GLY A 86 25.11 13.74 6.41
C GLY A 86 24.94 12.61 5.39
N LYS A 87 24.92 11.37 5.86
CA LYS A 87 24.73 10.17 5.07
C LYS A 87 23.25 9.96 4.77
N THR A 88 22.97 9.31 3.64
CA THR A 88 21.59 8.99 3.25
C THR A 88 21.51 7.62 2.59
N ALA A 89 20.51 6.85 2.98
CA ALA A 89 20.22 5.53 2.40
C ALA A 89 18.73 5.40 2.11
N GLY A 90 18.36 4.68 1.05
CA GLY A 90 16.97 4.56 0.63
C GLY A 90 16.59 3.12 0.27
N GLY A 91 15.41 2.70 0.72
CA GLY A 91 14.84 1.39 0.42
C GLY A 91 13.43 1.55 -0.16
N SER A 92 13.10 0.79 -1.19
CA SER A 92 11.77 0.81 -1.80
C SER A 92 11.03 -0.49 -1.51
N ALA A 93 9.74 -0.38 -1.21
CA ALA A 93 8.84 -1.52 -1.14
C ALA A 93 8.36 -1.91 -2.55
N ASN A 94 7.68 -3.05 -2.67
CA ASN A 94 6.89 -3.36 -3.87
C ASN A 94 5.79 -2.31 -4.07
N ALA A 95 5.29 -2.20 -5.31
CA ALA A 95 4.15 -1.36 -5.60
C ALA A 95 2.92 -1.82 -4.81
N VAL A 96 2.23 -0.88 -4.17
CA VAL A 96 0.91 -1.13 -3.59
C VAL A 96 -0.03 -1.38 -4.76
N PRO A 97 -0.78 -2.50 -4.80
CA PRO A 97 -1.77 -2.74 -5.84
C PRO A 97 -2.76 -1.58 -5.96
N ALA A 98 -3.25 -1.34 -7.17
CA ALA A 98 -4.32 -0.37 -7.37
C ALA A 98 -5.63 -0.94 -6.84
N ASN A 99 -6.42 -0.09 -6.20
CA ASN A 99 -7.80 -0.41 -5.85
C ASN A 99 -8.65 -0.31 -7.12
N THR A 100 -9.24 -1.42 -7.52
CA THR A 100 -10.12 -1.53 -8.67
C THR A 100 -11.56 -1.39 -8.19
N ALA A 101 -12.46 -1.00 -9.08
CA ALA A 101 -13.88 -1.04 -8.74
C ALA A 101 -14.36 -2.50 -8.65
N PRO A 102 -15.31 -2.82 -7.76
CA PRO A 102 -15.93 -4.13 -7.74
C PRO A 102 -16.64 -4.42 -9.06
N THR A 103 -16.72 -5.69 -9.42
CA THR A 103 -17.51 -6.17 -10.56
C THR A 103 -18.75 -6.89 -10.07
N VAL A 104 -19.91 -6.56 -10.63
CA VAL A 104 -21.18 -7.25 -10.40
C VAL A 104 -21.56 -8.03 -11.65
N ALA A 105 -21.87 -9.31 -11.52
CA ALA A 105 -22.37 -10.19 -12.57
C ALA A 105 -23.67 -10.87 -12.12
N GLY A 106 -24.58 -11.13 -13.05
CA GLY A 106 -25.86 -11.80 -12.78
C GLY A 106 -26.78 -11.68 -13.98
N ASP A 107 -27.96 -12.28 -13.89
CA ASP A 107 -28.93 -12.24 -14.99
C ASP A 107 -29.38 -10.81 -15.26
N ALA A 108 -29.16 -10.36 -16.51
CA ALA A 108 -29.49 -9.02 -16.97
C ALA A 108 -31.01 -8.79 -17.10
N GLU A 109 -31.78 -9.88 -17.11
CA GLU A 109 -33.24 -9.86 -17.17
C GLU A 109 -33.76 -10.81 -16.07
N PRO A 110 -34.35 -10.29 -14.97
CA PRO A 110 -34.94 -11.15 -13.97
C PRO A 110 -36.09 -11.94 -14.64
N PRO A 111 -36.21 -13.25 -14.43
CA PRO A 111 -37.41 -14.00 -14.83
C PRO A 111 -38.69 -13.27 -14.40
N GLU A 112 -39.70 -13.26 -15.27
CA GLU A 112 -41.04 -12.77 -14.91
C GLU A 112 -41.58 -13.62 -13.75
N PHE A 113 -41.64 -13.04 -12.56
CA PHE A 113 -42.22 -13.66 -11.38
C PHE A 113 -43.67 -13.22 -11.22
N ALA A 114 -44.59 -14.18 -11.27
CA ALA A 114 -46.00 -13.94 -10.98
C ALA A 114 -46.17 -13.44 -9.54
N GLU A 115 -47.08 -12.48 -9.34
CA GLU A 115 -47.45 -12.02 -8.00
C GLU A 115 -47.92 -13.20 -7.14
N GLY A 116 -47.32 -13.34 -5.95
CA GLY A 116 -47.59 -14.46 -5.04
C GLY A 116 -46.85 -15.76 -5.38
N GLY A 117 -45.99 -15.78 -6.41
CA GLY A 117 -45.10 -16.89 -6.72
C GLY A 117 -43.94 -17.03 -5.72
N SER A 118 -43.47 -18.25 -5.50
CA SER A 118 -42.25 -18.52 -4.73
C SER A 118 -41.07 -18.81 -5.67
N GLY A 119 -39.98 -18.04 -5.56
CA GLY A 119 -38.71 -18.34 -6.25
C GLY A 119 -37.69 -17.21 -6.13
N VAL A 120 -36.53 -17.40 -6.75
CA VAL A 120 -35.41 -16.46 -6.76
C VAL A 120 -35.55 -15.51 -7.94
N VAL A 121 -35.71 -14.20 -7.67
CA VAL A 121 -35.95 -13.17 -8.70
C VAL A 121 -34.73 -12.95 -9.59
N ALA A 122 -33.52 -13.06 -9.04
CA ALA A 122 -32.25 -13.04 -9.76
C ALA A 122 -31.12 -13.50 -8.83
N ASP A 123 -30.06 -14.04 -9.40
CA ASP A 123 -28.79 -14.29 -8.71
C ASP A 123 -27.74 -13.29 -9.19
N TYR A 124 -27.11 -12.60 -8.24
CA TYR A 124 -25.99 -11.71 -8.50
C TYR A 124 -24.76 -12.14 -7.72
N THR A 125 -23.60 -12.03 -8.33
CA THR A 125 -22.29 -12.20 -7.73
C THR A 125 -21.54 -10.89 -7.85
N ALA A 126 -21.09 -10.31 -6.73
CA ALA A 126 -20.05 -9.29 -6.75
C ALA A 126 -18.73 -9.89 -6.32
N THR A 127 -17.69 -9.45 -7.01
CA THR A 127 -16.30 -9.69 -6.63
C THR A 127 -15.60 -8.36 -6.53
N ASP A 128 -14.86 -8.17 -5.45
CA ASP A 128 -13.91 -7.09 -5.29
C ASP A 128 -12.49 -7.66 -5.35
N ASP A 129 -11.52 -6.78 -5.56
CA ASP A 129 -10.14 -7.15 -5.35
C ASP A 129 -9.85 -7.31 -3.83
N THR A 130 -8.62 -7.68 -3.48
CA THR A 130 -8.25 -7.91 -2.07
C THR A 130 -7.32 -6.82 -1.55
N THR A 131 -7.27 -5.68 -2.24
CA THR A 131 -6.26 -4.63 -2.02
C THR A 131 -6.63 -3.69 -0.88
N ALA A 132 -7.90 -3.71 -0.45
CA ALA A 132 -8.41 -3.13 0.79
C ALA A 132 -9.23 -4.16 1.59
N VAL A 133 -9.42 -3.92 2.89
CA VAL A 133 -10.31 -4.73 3.74
C VAL A 133 -11.72 -4.13 3.74
N GLY A 134 -12.67 -4.81 3.11
CA GLY A 134 -14.12 -4.63 3.32
C GLY A 134 -14.80 -3.54 2.48
N ASP A 135 -14.97 -3.78 1.18
CA ASP A 135 -15.44 -2.82 0.16
C ASP A 135 -16.78 -3.17 -0.51
N LEU A 136 -17.37 -4.34 -0.23
CA LEU A 136 -18.67 -4.72 -0.81
C LEU A 136 -19.84 -4.39 0.12
N GLU A 137 -20.54 -3.29 -0.19
CA GLU A 137 -21.87 -3.00 0.36
C GLU A 137 -22.97 -3.35 -0.66
N TRP A 138 -24.05 -3.99 -0.20
CA TRP A 138 -25.19 -4.39 -1.03
C TRP A 138 -26.49 -3.77 -0.52
N SER A 139 -27.31 -3.28 -1.45
CA SER A 139 -28.69 -2.88 -1.18
C SER A 139 -29.62 -3.38 -2.28
N LEU A 140 -30.78 -3.91 -1.89
CA LEU A 140 -31.86 -4.28 -2.79
C LEU A 140 -33.01 -3.28 -2.62
N GLY A 141 -33.59 -2.79 -3.72
CA GLY A 141 -34.72 -1.87 -3.72
C GLY A 141 -35.76 -2.23 -4.78
N GLY A 142 -37.00 -1.85 -4.55
CA GLY A 142 -38.13 -2.03 -5.45
C GLY A 142 -39.30 -1.13 -5.06
N GLY A 143 -40.23 -0.91 -5.98
CA GLY A 143 -41.48 -0.18 -5.74
C GLY A 143 -42.67 -0.98 -6.29
N ASP A 144 -43.85 -0.78 -5.71
CA ASP A 144 -45.10 -1.15 -6.36
C ASP A 144 -45.45 -0.09 -7.43
N ALA A 145 -46.15 -0.52 -8.47
CA ALA A 145 -46.63 0.36 -9.54
C ALA A 145 -48.04 0.88 -9.23
#